data_AF-A0AAN9V198-F1
#
_entry.id   AF-A0AAN9V198-F1
#
_cell.length_a   1.000
_cell.length_b   1.000
_cell.length_c   1.000
_cell.angle_alpha   90.00
_cell.angle_beta   90.00
_cell.angle_gamma   90.00
#
_symmetry.space_group_name_H-M   'P 1'
#
loop_
_entity.id
_entity.type
_entity.pdbx_description
1 polymer ?
#
loop_
_entity_poly.entity_id
_entity_poly.type
_entity_poly.pdbx_seq_one_letter_code
_entity_poly.pdbx_strand_id
1 'polypeptide(L)'
;MASGGVKARRAAAALPFLLIAAWCLRTMDIDKLVRNQQPFADSGVIEWDGGKITILDHFHNVDFLDQLWRGTTATFSPSTLGYDSVSWWQTFGFIVDLGPVYAIWILESYRPANAWTPVYL
;
A
#
# COMPACT_ATOMS: atom_id res chain seq x y z
N MET A 1 -16.54 28.67 4.38
CA MET A 1 -16.78 27.22 4.54
C MET A 1 -17.78 26.75 3.50
N ALA A 2 -17.57 25.58 2.88
CA ALA A 2 -18.52 25.04 1.90
C ALA A 2 -19.87 24.68 2.55
N SER A 3 -20.97 24.88 1.83
CA SER A 3 -22.31 24.52 2.31
C SER A 3 -22.48 23.01 2.43
N GLY A 4 -23.45 22.56 3.25
CA GLY A 4 -23.76 21.14 3.43
C GLY A 4 -24.06 20.42 2.11
N GLY A 5 -24.80 21.07 1.19
CA GLY A 5 -25.11 20.50 -0.13
C GLY A 5 -23.88 20.27 -1.00
N VAL A 6 -22.89 21.17 -0.95
CA VAL A 6 -21.62 20.99 -1.67
C VAL A 6 -20.82 19.81 -1.09
N LYS A 7 -20.80 19.66 0.24
CA LYS A 7 -20.15 18.53 0.91
C LYS A 7 -20.81 17.19 0.52
N ALA A 8 -22.14 17.13 0.53
CA ALA A 8 -22.89 15.94 0.14
C ALA A 8 -22.63 15.54 -1.32
N ARG A 9 -22.61 16.51 -2.25
CA ARG A 9 -22.29 16.23 -3.66
C ARG A 9 -20.88 15.68 -3.84
N ARG A 10 -19.90 16.22 -3.11
CA ARG A 10 -18.51 15.72 -3.14
C ARG A 10 -18.41 14.31 -2.56
N ALA A 11 -19.09 14.03 -1.46
CA ALA A 11 -19.15 12.69 -0.88
C ALA A 11 -19.77 11.68 -1.86
N ALA A 12 -20.88 12.04 -2.51
CA ALA A 12 -21.52 11.22 -3.53
C ALA A 12 -20.59 10.96 -4.73
N ALA A 13 -19.86 11.97 -5.18
CA ALA A 13 -18.88 11.82 -6.26
C ALA A 13 -17.68 10.93 -5.89
N ALA A 14 -17.38 10.77 -4.60
CA ALA A 14 -16.30 9.90 -4.11
C ALA A 14 -16.72 8.43 -3.95
N LEU A 15 -18.03 8.14 -3.91
CA LEU A 15 -18.55 6.78 -3.72
C LEU A 15 -17.98 5.74 -4.70
N PRO A 16 -17.84 6.02 -6.01
CA PRO A 16 -17.26 5.03 -6.93
C PRO A 16 -15.85 4.60 -6.52
N PHE A 17 -15.00 5.52 -6.05
CA PHE A 17 -13.65 5.19 -5.59
C PHE A 17 -13.68 4.36 -4.30
N LEU A 18 -14.59 4.67 -3.37
CA LEU A 18 -14.76 3.88 -2.15
C LEU A 18 -15.28 2.47 -2.45
N LEU A 19 -16.17 2.32 -3.44
CA LEU A 19 -16.67 1.03 -3.88
C LEU A 19 -15.56 0.20 -4.55
N ILE A 20 -14.72 0.82 -5.38
CA ILE A 20 -13.55 0.15 -5.97
C ILE A 20 -12.59 -0.30 -4.86
N ALA A 21 -12.29 0.56 -3.88
CA ALA A 21 -11.42 0.20 -2.76
C ALA A 21 -11.99 -0.99 -1.95
N ALA A 22 -13.29 -0.95 -1.63
CA ALA A 22 -13.96 -2.05 -0.95
C ALA A 22 -13.95 -3.35 -1.79
N TRP A 23 -14.12 -3.23 -3.10
CA TRP A 23 -14.03 -4.36 -4.03
C TRP A 23 -12.63 -4.96 -4.03
N CYS A 24 -11.58 -4.13 -4.18
CA CYS A 24 -10.19 -4.56 -4.12
C CYS A 24 -9.88 -5.30 -2.82
N LEU A 25 -10.28 -4.75 -1.67
CA LEU A 25 -10.12 -5.38 -0.35
C LEU A 25 -10.82 -6.73 -0.27
N ARG A 26 -12.00 -6.86 -0.86
CA ARG A 26 -12.76 -8.12 -0.90
C ARG A 26 -12.14 -9.15 -1.84
N THR A 27 -11.57 -8.72 -2.96
CA THR A 27 -10.98 -9.62 -3.97
C THR A 27 -9.54 -9.99 -3.66
N MET A 28 -8.88 -9.29 -2.72
CA MET A 28 -7.53 -9.58 -2.30
C MET A 28 -7.48 -10.95 -1.61
N ASP A 29 -6.81 -11.91 -2.25
CA ASP A 29 -6.60 -13.26 -1.71
C ASP A 29 -5.43 -13.24 -0.71
N ILE A 30 -5.74 -12.83 0.53
CA ILE A 30 -4.77 -12.74 1.62
C ILE A 30 -4.17 -14.12 1.94
N ASP A 31 -4.98 -15.18 1.91
CA ASP A 31 -4.51 -16.53 2.23
C ASP A 31 -3.45 -17.01 1.24
N LYS A 32 -3.67 -16.76 -0.06
CA LYS A 32 -2.68 -17.07 -1.09
C LYS A 32 -1.42 -16.22 -0.92
N LEU A 33 -1.57 -14.94 -0.56
CA LEU A 33 -0.43 -14.07 -0.29
C LEU A 33 0.42 -14.62 0.87
N VAL A 34 -0.23 -14.98 1.99
CA VAL A 34 0.41 -15.58 3.18
C VAL A 34 1.12 -16.88 2.80
N ARG A 35 0.44 -17.80 2.12
CA ARG A 35 1.06 -19.08 1.69
C ARG A 35 2.29 -18.89 0.81
N ASN A 36 2.30 -17.88 -0.05
CA ASN A 36 3.44 -17.61 -0.94
C ASN A 36 4.64 -17.01 -0.20
N GLN A 37 4.42 -16.17 0.83
CA GLN A 37 5.50 -15.52 1.58
C GLN A 37 6.04 -16.37 2.74
N GLN A 38 5.22 -17.25 3.31
CA GLN A 38 5.53 -17.99 4.54
C GLN A 38 6.88 -18.75 4.46
N PRO A 39 7.24 -19.43 3.35
CA PRO A 39 8.52 -20.13 3.27
C PRO A 39 9.74 -19.21 3.45
N PHE A 40 9.65 -17.96 2.95
CA PHE A 40 10.73 -16.97 3.12
C PHE A 40 10.71 -16.39 4.53
N ALA A 41 9.53 -16.09 5.07
CA ALA A 41 9.37 -15.59 6.42
C ALA A 41 9.88 -16.59 7.47
N ASP A 42 9.62 -17.90 7.29
CA ASP A 42 10.05 -18.96 8.20
C ASP A 42 11.54 -19.26 8.09
N SER A 43 12.07 -19.31 6.86
CA SER A 43 13.51 -19.58 6.63
C SER A 43 14.40 -18.38 6.96
N GLY A 44 13.84 -17.17 7.04
CA GLY A 44 14.60 -15.92 7.20
C GLY A 44 15.44 -15.58 5.97
N VAL A 45 15.15 -16.21 4.82
CA VAL A 45 15.92 -16.07 3.60
C VAL A 45 14.97 -15.95 2.41
N ILE A 46 15.24 -14.98 1.54
CA ILE A 46 14.61 -14.88 0.23
C ILE A 46 15.63 -15.34 -0.80
N GLU A 47 15.27 -16.35 -1.60
CA GLU A 47 16.12 -16.96 -2.61
C GLU A 47 15.36 -17.09 -3.93
N TRP A 48 16.03 -16.75 -5.03
CA TRP A 48 15.51 -16.80 -6.39
C TRP A 48 16.65 -17.08 -7.38
N ASP A 49 16.33 -17.34 -8.65
CA ASP A 49 17.32 -17.73 -9.67
C ASP A 49 18.47 -16.71 -9.88
N GLY A 50 18.31 -15.46 -9.42
CA GLY A 50 19.29 -14.39 -9.57
C GLY A 50 20.00 -13.99 -8.27
N GLY A 51 19.70 -14.62 -7.13
CA GLY A 51 20.33 -14.25 -5.87
C GLY A 51 19.65 -14.76 -4.61
N LYS A 52 20.23 -14.36 -3.48
CA LYS A 52 19.78 -14.72 -2.14
C LYS A 52 20.04 -13.57 -1.18
N ILE A 53 19.07 -13.27 -0.32
CA ILE A 53 19.22 -12.28 0.76
C ILE A 53 18.67 -12.83 2.07
N THR A 54 19.28 -12.42 3.17
CA THR A 54 18.79 -12.72 4.53
C THR A 54 17.83 -11.63 4.98
N ILE A 55 16.70 -12.02 5.55
CA ILE A 55 15.74 -11.11 6.20
C ILE A 55 16.33 -10.67 7.53
N LEU A 56 16.21 -9.38 7.85
CA LEU A 56 16.66 -8.87 9.15
C LEU A 56 15.65 -9.25 10.24
N ASP A 57 16.11 -10.05 11.20
CA ASP A 57 15.27 -10.61 12.25
C ASP A 57 14.95 -9.62 13.39
N HIS A 58 15.81 -8.63 13.61
CA HIS A 58 15.71 -7.67 14.73
C HIS A 58 16.02 -6.25 14.22
N PHE A 59 15.18 -5.74 13.32
CA PHE A 59 15.36 -4.41 12.73
C PHE A 59 14.91 -3.30 13.69
N HIS A 60 13.77 -3.50 14.36
CA HIS A 60 13.19 -2.56 15.31
C HIS A 60 13.54 -2.87 16.77
N ASN A 61 14.01 -4.09 17.06
CA ASN A 61 14.25 -4.61 18.43
C ASN A 61 12.95 -4.63 19.28
N VAL A 62 11.82 -4.81 18.61
CA VAL A 62 10.49 -4.91 19.21
C VAL A 62 9.78 -6.04 18.49
N ASP A 63 9.58 -7.16 19.18
CA ASP A 63 9.15 -8.44 18.59
C ASP A 63 7.95 -8.30 17.63
N PHE A 64 6.91 -7.57 18.04
CA PHE A 64 5.75 -7.29 17.18
C PHE A 64 6.12 -6.56 15.87
N LEU A 65 6.97 -5.52 15.96
CA LEU A 65 7.40 -4.75 14.79
C LEU A 65 8.34 -5.56 13.91
N ASP A 66 9.16 -6.42 14.51
CA ASP A 66 10.08 -7.30 13.80
C ASP A 66 9.35 -8.43 13.05
N GLN A 67 8.33 -9.03 13.65
CA GLN A 67 7.45 -9.98 12.96
C GLN A 67 6.72 -9.33 11.79
N LEU A 68 6.19 -8.11 11.98
CA LEU A 68 5.56 -7.35 10.91
C LEU A 68 6.57 -7.03 9.79
N TRP A 69 7.80 -6.63 10.16
CA TRP A 69 8.87 -6.33 9.20
C TRP A 69 9.26 -7.55 8.37
N ARG A 70 9.43 -8.73 8.99
CA ARG A 70 9.74 -9.98 8.30
C ARG A 70 8.68 -10.35 7.27
N GLY A 71 7.41 -10.36 7.68
CA GLY A 71 6.28 -10.64 6.77
C GLY A 71 6.21 -9.64 5.63
N THR A 72 6.35 -8.34 5.94
CA THR A 72 6.34 -7.27 4.92
C THR A 72 7.49 -7.45 3.92
N THR A 73 8.70 -7.74 4.40
CA THR A 73 9.89 -7.94 3.55
C THR A 73 9.68 -9.12 2.60
N ALA A 74 9.17 -10.25 3.10
CA ALA A 74 8.86 -11.43 2.28
C ALA A 74 7.69 -11.19 1.31
N THR A 75 6.66 -10.42 1.72
CA THR A 75 5.52 -10.08 0.87
C THR A 75 5.93 -9.25 -0.35
N PHE A 76 6.76 -8.22 -0.13
CA PHE A 76 7.11 -7.24 -1.17
C PHE A 76 8.43 -7.55 -1.88
N SER A 77 9.11 -8.65 -1.53
CA SER A 77 10.35 -9.04 -2.20
C SER A 77 10.20 -9.32 -3.70
N PRO A 78 9.10 -9.90 -4.24
CA PRO A 78 8.99 -10.11 -5.68
C PRO A 78 9.03 -8.81 -6.48
N SER A 79 8.34 -7.78 -5.98
CA SER A 79 8.31 -6.46 -6.62
C SER A 79 9.54 -5.61 -6.32
N THR A 80 10.18 -5.79 -5.17
CA THR A 80 11.39 -5.03 -4.81
C THR A 80 12.63 -5.57 -5.51
N LEU A 81 12.78 -6.90 -5.55
CA LEU A 81 13.96 -7.58 -6.11
C LEU A 81 13.77 -7.94 -7.59
N GLY A 82 12.56 -7.77 -8.14
CA GLY A 82 12.29 -7.89 -9.56
C GLY A 82 12.34 -9.30 -10.13
N TYR A 83 12.32 -10.33 -9.29
CA TYR A 83 12.30 -11.73 -9.74
C TYR A 83 10.91 -12.20 -10.20
N ASP A 84 9.87 -11.40 -10.00
CA ASP A 84 8.57 -11.53 -10.66
C ASP A 84 8.27 -10.25 -11.45
N SER A 85 8.35 -10.31 -12.77
CA SER A 85 8.25 -9.13 -13.64
C SER A 85 6.87 -8.48 -13.59
N VAL A 86 5.81 -9.28 -13.39
CA VAL A 86 4.43 -8.78 -13.30
C VAL A 86 4.25 -7.97 -12.02
N SER A 87 4.65 -8.52 -10.87
CA SER A 87 4.59 -7.84 -9.57
C SER A 87 5.46 -6.59 -9.53
N TRP A 88 6.66 -6.65 -10.15
CA TRP A 88 7.53 -5.49 -10.29
C TRP A 88 6.86 -4.35 -11.07
N TRP A 89 6.32 -4.63 -12.26
CA TRP A 89 5.65 -3.62 -13.08
C TRP A 89 4.38 -3.07 -12.42
N GLN A 90 3.59 -3.94 -11.78
CA GLN A 90 2.38 -3.54 -11.06
C GLN A 90 2.71 -2.58 -9.91
N THR A 91 3.77 -2.88 -9.14
CA THR A 91 4.20 -2.04 -8.01
C THR A 91 4.81 -0.73 -8.51
N PHE A 92 5.59 -0.78 -9.59
CA PHE A 92 6.15 0.41 -10.22
C PHE A 92 5.03 1.36 -10.68
N GLY A 93 4.03 0.84 -11.41
CA GLY A 93 2.86 1.61 -11.81
C GLY A 93 2.12 2.22 -10.62
N PHE A 94 1.89 1.43 -9.57
CA PHE A 94 1.26 1.92 -8.34
C PHE A 94 2.02 3.11 -7.71
N ILE A 95 3.36 3.04 -7.60
CA ILE A 95 4.18 4.13 -7.05
C ILE A 95 4.14 5.37 -7.94
N VAL A 96 4.20 5.18 -9.26
CA VAL A 96 4.12 6.28 -10.23
C VAL A 96 2.76 6.99 -10.15
N ASP A 97 1.68 6.24 -10.04
CA ASP A 97 0.31 6.78 -9.94
C ASP A 97 0.05 7.46 -8.59
N LEU A 98 0.72 7.00 -7.53
CA LEU A 98 0.58 7.56 -6.19
C LEU A 98 1.09 9.00 -6.10
N GLY A 99 2.16 9.35 -6.83
CA GLY A 99 2.75 10.68 -6.84
C GLY A 99 1.77 11.79 -7.22
N PRO A 100 1.12 11.73 -8.40
CA PRO A 100 0.09 12.66 -8.81
C PRO A 100 -1.09 12.74 -7.83
N VAL A 101 -1.53 11.61 -7.26
CA VAL A 101 -2.62 11.59 -6.27
C VAL A 101 -2.23 12.36 -5.01
N TYR A 102 -1.02 12.16 -4.48
CA TYR A 102 -0.51 12.93 -3.34
C TYR A 102 -0.36 14.41 -3.67
N ALA A 103 0.14 14.74 -4.86
CA ALA A 103 0.27 16.14 -5.28
C ALA A 103 -1.10 16.83 -5.35
N ILE A 104 -2.12 16.18 -5.92
CA ILE A 104 -3.49 16.68 -5.94
C ILE A 104 -4.01 16.85 -4.52
N TRP A 105 -3.83 15.86 -3.65
CA TRP A 105 -4.28 15.96 -2.25
C TRP A 105 -3.65 17.17 -1.56
N ILE A 106 -2.32 17.32 -1.61
CA ILE A 106 -1.62 18.43 -0.98
C ILE A 106 -2.10 19.78 -1.54
N LEU A 107 -2.26 19.91 -2.86
CA LEU A 107 -2.77 21.17 -3.44
C LEU A 107 -4.22 21.46 -3.05
N GLU A 108 -5.06 20.43 -2.97
CA GLU A 108 -6.45 20.55 -2.55
C GLU A 108 -6.57 20.88 -1.06
N SER A 109 -5.68 20.40 -0.19
CA SER A 109 -5.74 20.66 1.25
C SER A 109 -5.70 22.15 1.58
N TYR A 110 -4.92 22.93 0.82
CA TYR A 110 -4.80 24.38 0.98
C TYR A 110 -6.01 25.19 0.49
N ARG A 111 -6.99 24.57 -0.19
CA ARG A 111 -8.19 25.31 -0.61
C ARG A 111 -9.00 25.74 0.60
N PRO A 112 -9.43 27.01 0.71
CA PRO A 112 -10.26 27.49 1.82
C PRO A 112 -11.57 26.70 2.00
N ALA A 113 -12.09 26.10 0.93
CA ALA A 113 -13.27 25.24 0.98
C ALA A 113 -13.06 23.92 1.76
N ASN A 114 -11.81 23.49 1.91
CA ASN A 114 -11.40 22.29 2.65
C ASN A 114 -10.94 22.60 4.09
N ALA A 115 -10.94 23.87 4.52
CA ALA A 115 -10.61 24.23 5.90
C ALA A 115 -11.44 23.41 6.92
N TRP A 116 -10.76 22.86 7.92
CA TRP A 116 -11.37 22.05 8.99
C TRP A 116 -12.06 20.76 8.52
N THR A 117 -11.61 20.20 7.39
CA THR A 117 -12.00 18.85 6.94
C THR A 117 -10.85 17.86 7.16
N PRO A 118 -11.07 16.53 7.10
CA PRO A 118 -9.98 15.55 7.21
C PRO A 118 -8.88 15.68 6.14
N VAL A 119 -9.17 16.40 5.04
CA VAL A 119 -8.22 16.68 3.96
C VAL A 119 -7.37 17.92 4.28
N TYR A 120 -7.74 18.71 5.29
CA TYR A 120 -7.02 19.91 5.70
C TYR A 120 -5.72 19.54 6.42
N LEU A 121 -4.60 19.92 5.82
CA LEU A 121 -3.25 19.80 6.38
C LEU A 121 -2.78 21.17 6.88
#